data_AF-A0A7V9M0Y2-F1
#
_entry.id   AF-A0A7V9M0Y2-F1
#
_cell.length_a   1.000
_cell.length_b   1.000
_cell.length_c   1.000
_cell.angle_alpha   90.00
_cell.angle_beta   90.00
_cell.angle_gamma   90.00
#
_symmetry.space_group_name_H-M   'P 1'
#
loop_
_entity.id
_entity.type
_entity.pdbx_description
1 polymer ?
#
loop_
_entity_poly.entity_id
_entity_poly.type
_entity_poly.pdbx_seq_one_letter_code
_entity_poly.pdbx_strand_id
1 'polypeptide(L)'
;MISLFVDKNIAKAKTLAKEFYTDAKYFEDAKEKIFSNCLQFIGETSLLKEPGSCYPFTFLDGYINEPLLLTRDKRNQFHCLSNVCTHRGNILVNQSCKASNIRCKYHGRLFDLDGKFKSMP
;
A
#
# COMPACT_ATOMS: atom_id res chain seq x y z
N MET A 1 7.95 -28.87 9.89
CA MET A 1 7.58 -27.47 10.19
C MET A 1 7.94 -27.23 11.64
N ILE A 2 8.75 -26.21 11.96
CA ILE A 2 9.14 -25.94 13.35
C ILE A 2 7.90 -25.39 14.08
N SER A 3 7.63 -25.91 15.28
CA SER A 3 6.59 -25.36 16.14
C SER A 3 7.06 -24.02 16.69
N LEU A 4 6.44 -22.92 16.25
CA LEU A 4 6.66 -21.60 16.84
C LEU A 4 6.00 -21.57 18.21
N PHE A 5 6.79 -21.62 19.27
CA PHE A 5 6.30 -21.60 20.65
C PHE A 5 6.90 -20.43 21.42
N VAL A 6 6.01 -19.66 22.07
CA VAL A 6 6.36 -18.62 23.02
C VAL A 6 5.59 -18.91 24.30
N ASP A 7 6.29 -19.02 25.43
CA ASP A 7 5.66 -19.21 26.73
C ASP A 7 4.78 -18.00 27.06
N LYS A 8 3.55 -18.23 27.52
CA LYS A 8 2.62 -17.16 27.90
C LYS A 8 3.13 -16.37 29.10
N ASN A 9 3.91 -16.99 29.98
CA ASN A 9 4.58 -16.32 31.07
C ASN A 9 5.85 -15.64 30.55
N ILE A 10 5.84 -14.30 30.50
CA ILE A 10 6.97 -13.48 30.01
C ILE A 10 8.27 -13.80 30.76
N ALA A 11 8.21 -14.16 32.05
CA ALA A 11 9.40 -14.51 32.84
C ALA A 11 10.08 -15.83 32.39
N LYS A 12 9.39 -16.66 31.61
CA LYS A 12 9.89 -17.92 31.04
C LYS A 12 10.06 -17.87 29.52
N ALA A 13 9.44 -16.87 28.87
CA ALA A 13 9.48 -16.70 27.43
C ALA A 13 10.92 -16.49 26.93
N LYS A 14 11.18 -16.96 25.72
CA LYS A 14 12.43 -16.76 25.00
C LYS A 14 12.11 -16.26 23.60
N THR A 15 13.12 -15.71 22.94
CA THR A 15 13.03 -15.39 21.52
C THR A 15 12.72 -16.64 20.70
N LEU A 16 12.11 -16.45 19.53
CA LEU A 16 11.87 -17.53 18.58
C LEU A 16 13.18 -18.22 18.15
N ALA A 17 13.06 -19.45 17.67
CA ALA A 17 14.18 -20.20 17.10
C ALA A 17 14.82 -19.43 15.92
N LYS A 18 16.12 -19.65 15.66
CA LYS A 18 16.86 -18.86 14.67
C LYS A 18 16.22 -18.92 13.28
N GLU A 19 15.63 -20.06 12.95
CA GLU A 19 15.04 -20.34 11.65
C GLU A 19 13.92 -19.35 11.33
N PHE A 20 13.19 -18.86 12.33
CA PHE A 20 12.18 -17.83 12.12
C PHE A 20 12.76 -16.55 11.49
N TYR A 21 14.00 -16.20 11.83
CA TYR A 21 14.65 -15.00 11.34
C TYR A 21 15.45 -15.21 10.05
N THR A 22 15.81 -16.45 9.72
CA THR A 22 16.73 -16.74 8.60
C THR A 22 16.10 -17.51 7.46
N ASP A 23 15.03 -18.27 7.71
CA ASP A 23 14.34 -19.04 6.68
C ASP A 23 13.34 -18.13 5.94
N ALA A 24 13.53 -18.01 4.63
CA ALA A 24 12.69 -17.20 3.74
C ALA A 24 11.21 -17.60 3.82
N LYS A 25 10.89 -18.85 4.18
CA LYS A 25 9.51 -19.28 4.34
C LYS A 25 8.75 -18.47 5.40
N TYR A 26 9.35 -18.22 6.57
CA TYR A 26 8.68 -17.46 7.63
C TYR A 26 8.53 -15.98 7.27
N PHE A 27 9.50 -15.46 6.51
CA PHE A 27 9.43 -14.11 5.97
C PHE A 27 8.27 -13.93 4.98
N GLU A 28 8.09 -14.86 4.04
CA GLU A 28 6.96 -14.86 3.11
C GLU A 28 5.62 -15.09 3.84
N ASP A 29 5.58 -16.00 4.82
CA ASP A 29 4.39 -16.18 5.66
C ASP A 29 4.05 -14.90 6.45
N ALA A 30 5.05 -14.14 6.91
CA ALA A 30 4.84 -12.88 7.64
C ALA A 30 4.27 -11.77 6.74
N LYS A 31 4.72 -11.65 5.49
CA LYS A 31 4.17 -10.70 4.50
C LYS A 31 2.64 -10.84 4.40
N GLU A 32 2.18 -12.07 4.19
CA GLU A 32 0.78 -12.38 3.96
C GLU A 32 -0.08 -12.45 5.23
N LYS A 33 0.48 -12.88 6.36
CA LYS A 33 -0.32 -13.09 7.58
C LYS A 33 -0.34 -11.88 8.50
N ILE A 34 0.72 -11.07 8.48
CA ILE A 34 0.86 -9.92 9.36
C ILE A 34 0.63 -8.64 8.57
N PHE A 35 1.46 -8.36 7.57
CA PHE A 35 1.50 -7.02 6.99
C PHE A 35 0.29 -6.66 6.13
N SER A 36 -0.21 -7.59 5.32
CA SER A 36 -1.39 -7.36 4.47
C SER A 36 -2.69 -7.11 5.25
N ASN A 37 -2.79 -7.65 6.48
CA ASN A 37 -4.00 -7.60 7.31
C ASN A 37 -3.92 -6.62 8.49
N CYS A 38 -2.77 -5.99 8.70
CA CYS A 38 -2.59 -5.01 9.77
C CYS A 38 -2.67 -3.57 9.24
N LEU A 39 -3.09 -2.65 10.11
CA LEU A 39 -3.02 -1.22 9.83
C LEU A 39 -1.55 -0.79 9.75
N GLN A 40 -1.21 -0.09 8.66
CA GLN A 40 0.14 0.36 8.38
C GLN A 40 0.22 1.88 8.44
N PHE A 41 1.24 2.38 9.14
CA PHE A 41 1.55 3.80 9.10
C PHE A 41 2.26 4.14 7.79
N ILE A 42 1.69 5.06 7.02
CA ILE A 42 2.25 5.48 5.72
C ILE A 42 2.95 6.84 5.83
N GLY A 43 2.39 7.76 6.63
CA GLY A 43 2.95 9.10 6.79
C GLY A 43 1.93 10.08 7.36
N GLU A 44 2.36 11.34 7.44
CA GLU A 44 1.52 12.44 7.94
C GLU A 44 0.54 12.96 6.87
N THR A 45 -0.53 13.60 7.32
CA THR A 45 -1.52 14.25 6.42
C THR A 45 -0.92 15.37 5.58
N SER A 46 0.28 15.87 5.94
CA SER A 46 1.04 16.87 5.19
C SER A 46 1.47 16.39 3.80
N LEU A 47 1.48 15.08 3.54
CA LEU A 47 1.66 14.49 2.20
C LEU A 47 0.52 14.88 1.24
N LEU A 48 -0.67 15.16 1.77
CA LEU A 48 -1.88 15.52 1.03
C LEU A 48 -2.44 16.87 1.49
N LYS A 49 -1.63 17.94 1.29
CA LYS A 49 -1.90 19.29 1.81
C LYS A 49 -3.27 19.85 1.43
N GLU A 50 -3.73 19.62 0.20
CA GLU A 50 -4.96 20.23 -0.32
C GLU A 50 -5.86 19.23 -1.06
N PRO A 51 -7.17 19.52 -1.17
CA PRO A 51 -8.04 18.82 -2.12
C PRO A 51 -7.43 18.79 -3.53
N GLY A 52 -7.41 17.60 -4.13
CA GLY A 52 -6.78 17.33 -5.41
C GLY A 52 -5.34 16.82 -5.31
N SER A 53 -4.72 16.81 -4.12
CA SER A 53 -3.39 16.22 -3.95
C SER A 53 -3.40 14.72 -4.22
N CYS A 54 -2.38 14.27 -4.94
CA CYS A 54 -2.07 12.87 -5.22
C CYS A 54 -0.61 12.61 -4.81
N TYR A 55 -0.36 11.52 -4.09
CA TYR A 55 0.97 11.14 -3.61
C TYR A 55 1.21 9.64 -3.88
N PRO A 56 2.00 9.28 -4.92
CA PRO A 56 2.33 7.88 -5.19
C PRO A 56 3.44 7.39 -4.26
N PHE A 57 3.38 6.13 -3.85
CA PHE A 57 4.43 5.47 -3.07
C PHE A 57 4.41 3.96 -3.30
N THR A 58 5.49 3.28 -2.92
CA THR A 58 5.56 1.81 -2.92
C THR A 58 5.36 1.30 -1.50
N PHE A 59 4.43 0.38 -1.31
CA PHE A 59 4.15 -0.21 -0.01
C PHE A 59 5.28 -1.15 0.42
N LEU A 60 5.95 -0.78 1.52
CA LEU A 60 7.13 -1.47 2.07
C LEU A 60 8.11 -1.86 0.95
N ASP A 61 8.76 -0.85 0.37
CA ASP A 61 9.71 -1.03 -0.74
C ASP A 61 10.81 -2.05 -0.39
N GLY A 62 11.11 -2.95 -1.33
CA GLY A 62 11.96 -4.12 -1.12
C GLY A 62 11.27 -5.29 -0.40
N TYR A 63 10.02 -5.14 0.05
CA TYR A 63 9.28 -6.15 0.81
C TYR A 63 7.97 -6.59 0.14
N ILE A 64 6.96 -5.72 0.05
CA ILE A 64 5.67 -6.03 -0.61
C ILE A 64 5.59 -5.40 -2.02
N ASN A 65 6.37 -4.35 -2.30
CA ASN A 65 6.56 -3.77 -3.63
C ASN A 65 5.25 -3.43 -4.38
N GLU A 66 4.19 -3.12 -3.65
CA GLU A 66 2.91 -2.76 -4.25
C GLU A 66 2.82 -1.24 -4.47
N PRO A 67 2.64 -0.76 -5.71
CA PRO A 67 2.51 0.67 -5.97
C PRO A 67 1.12 1.15 -5.52
N LEU A 68 1.11 2.04 -4.54
CA LEU A 68 -0.08 2.66 -3.97
C LEU A 68 -0.12 4.17 -4.25
N LEU A 69 -1.32 4.74 -4.14
CA LEU A 69 -1.61 6.13 -4.41
C LEU A 69 -2.49 6.68 -3.30
N LEU A 70 -1.94 7.62 -2.52
CA LEU A 70 -2.76 8.44 -1.63
C LEU A 70 -3.40 9.57 -2.43
N THR A 71 -4.66 9.86 -2.16
CA THR A 71 -5.36 11.02 -2.74
C THR A 71 -6.16 11.76 -1.68
N ARG A 72 -6.38 13.05 -1.90
CA ARG A 72 -7.37 13.86 -1.18
C ARG A 72 -8.39 14.37 -2.17
N ASP A 73 -9.64 13.91 -2.05
CA ASP A 73 -10.68 14.24 -3.01
C ASP A 73 -11.22 15.68 -2.85
N LYS A 74 -12.12 16.07 -3.76
CA LYS A 74 -12.75 17.40 -3.74
C LYS A 74 -13.71 17.61 -2.56
N ARG A 75 -14.14 16.54 -1.90
CA ARG A 75 -14.95 16.54 -0.67
C ARG A 75 -14.08 16.46 0.58
N ASN A 76 -12.78 16.67 0.42
CA ASN A 76 -11.80 16.68 1.49
C ASN A 76 -11.58 15.31 2.16
N GLN A 77 -11.93 14.21 1.50
CA GLN A 77 -11.74 12.84 2.01
C GLN A 77 -10.40 12.27 1.54
N PHE A 78 -9.75 11.49 2.40
CA PHE A 78 -8.49 10.81 2.12
C PHE A 78 -8.77 9.41 1.60
N HIS A 79 -8.07 9.00 0.54
CA HIS A 79 -8.14 7.65 -0.01
C HIS A 79 -6.75 7.06 -0.18
N CYS A 80 -6.66 5.73 -0.08
CA CYS A 80 -5.50 4.95 -0.46
C CYS A 80 -5.93 3.94 -1.52
N LEU A 81 -5.36 4.05 -2.72
CA LEU A 81 -5.75 3.29 -3.90
C LEU A 81 -4.54 2.50 -4.42
N SER A 82 -4.79 1.44 -5.17
CA SER A 82 -3.74 0.87 -6.03
C SER A 82 -3.38 1.88 -7.12
N ASN A 83 -2.08 2.16 -7.30
CA ASN A 83 -1.57 3.08 -8.32
C ASN A 83 -1.43 2.40 -9.70
N VAL A 84 -2.28 1.40 -9.96
CA VAL A 84 -2.22 0.53 -11.13
C VAL A 84 -3.50 0.66 -11.92
N CYS A 85 -3.39 0.96 -13.21
CA CYS A 85 -4.55 1.04 -14.08
C CYS A 85 -5.18 -0.35 -14.25
N THR A 86 -6.46 -0.45 -13.92
CA THR A 86 -7.29 -1.66 -14.07
C THR A 86 -7.56 -2.08 -15.52
N HIS A 87 -6.94 -1.43 -16.51
CA HIS A 87 -6.98 -1.88 -17.92
C HIS A 87 -5.83 -2.83 -18.26
N ARG A 88 -4.59 -2.36 -18.17
CA ARG A 88 -3.38 -3.13 -18.53
C ARG A 88 -2.19 -2.87 -17.60
N GLY A 89 -2.45 -2.58 -16.32
CA GLY A 89 -1.39 -2.53 -15.33
C GLY A 89 -0.49 -1.28 -15.34
N ASN A 90 -0.77 -0.28 -16.19
CA ASN A 90 0.08 0.91 -16.25
C ASN A 90 0.00 1.74 -14.97
N ILE A 91 1.14 2.23 -14.47
CA ILE A 91 1.19 3.16 -13.33
C ILE A 91 0.40 4.43 -13.64
N LEU A 92 -0.48 4.83 -12.73
CA LEU A 92 -1.39 5.96 -12.96
C LEU A 92 -0.69 7.31 -12.68
N VAL A 93 -0.02 7.42 -11.53
CA VAL A 93 0.64 8.66 -11.08
C VAL A 93 2.09 8.33 -10.74
N ASN A 94 3.04 9.01 -11.38
CA ASN A 94 4.48 8.73 -11.19
C ASN A 94 5.15 9.67 -10.18
N GLN A 95 4.56 10.86 -9.97
CA GLN A 95 5.10 11.89 -9.09
C GLN A 95 3.94 12.59 -8.39
N SER A 96 4.20 13.12 -7.19
CA SER A 96 3.23 13.89 -6.43
C SER A 96 2.73 15.08 -7.24
N CYS A 97 1.42 15.28 -7.27
CA CYS A 97 0.81 16.32 -8.10
C CYS A 97 -0.55 16.77 -7.55
N LYS A 98 -1.10 17.82 -8.15
CA LYS A 98 -2.51 18.22 -7.97
C LYS A 98 -3.28 17.83 -9.22
N ALA A 99 -4.38 17.12 -9.05
CA ALA A 99 -5.20 16.62 -10.15
C ALA A 99 -6.69 16.76 -9.84
N SER A 100 -7.51 16.94 -10.88
CA SER A 100 -8.97 16.93 -10.76
C SER A 100 -9.58 15.55 -11.01
N ASN A 101 -8.81 14.66 -11.66
CA ASN A 101 -9.08 13.26 -11.98
C ASN A 101 -7.75 12.52 -12.23
N ILE A 102 -7.77 11.20 -12.14
CA ILE A 102 -6.62 10.35 -12.43
C ILE A 102 -6.78 9.82 -13.85
N ARG A 103 -5.94 10.28 -14.78
CA ARG A 103 -5.95 9.84 -16.17
C ARG A 103 -4.77 8.89 -16.43
N CYS A 104 -5.08 7.67 -16.84
CA CYS A 104 -4.08 6.72 -17.29
C CYS A 104 -3.38 7.24 -18.55
N LYS A 105 -2.05 7.35 -18.50
CA LYS A 105 -1.24 7.82 -19.64
C LYS A 105 -1.12 6.81 -20.80
N TYR A 106 -1.61 5.59 -20.62
CA TYR A 106 -1.54 4.56 -21.67
C TYR A 106 -2.70 4.69 -22.67
N HIS A 107 -3.94 4.51 -22.21
CA HIS A 107 -5.15 4.52 -23.09
C HIS A 107 -6.19 5.54 -22.63
N GLY A 108 -5.83 6.50 -21.78
CA GLY A 108 -6.72 7.59 -21.39
C GLY A 108 -7.84 7.22 -20.41
N ARG A 109 -7.88 5.98 -19.88
CA ARG A 109 -8.84 5.56 -18.85
C ARG A 109 -8.83 6.55 -17.68
N LEU A 110 -10.02 7.03 -17.30
CA LEU A 110 -10.19 8.12 -16.37
C LEU A 110 -10.87 7.64 -15.08
N PHE A 111 -10.37 8.09 -13.95
CA PHE A 111 -10.92 7.81 -12.62
C PHE A 111 -11.11 9.10 -11.82
N ASP A 112 -12.09 9.13 -10.94
CA ASP A 112 -12.15 10.12 -9.86
C ASP A 112 -11.04 9.88 -8.84
N LEU A 113 -10.80 10.88 -7.97
CA LEU A 113 -9.81 10.78 -6.90
C LEU A 113 -10.18 9.75 -5.82
N ASP A 114 -11.44 9.31 -5.76
CA ASP A 114 -11.89 8.20 -4.91
C ASP A 114 -11.72 6.82 -5.60
N GLY A 115 -11.10 6.78 -6.77
CA GLY A 115 -10.84 5.56 -7.54
C GLY A 115 -12.00 5.11 -8.43
N LYS A 116 -13.16 5.77 -8.41
CA LYS A 116 -14.28 5.39 -9.26
C LYS A 116 -13.95 5.62 -10.73
N PHE A 117 -14.17 4.60 -11.56
CA PHE A 117 -14.07 4.70 -13.00
C PHE A 117 -15.08 5.72 -13.55
N LYS A 118 -14.61 6.62 -14.43
CA LYS A 118 -15.43 7.62 -15.10
C LYS A 118 -15.72 7.28 -16.54
N SER A 119 -14.66 7.07 -17.31
CA SER A 119 -14.76 6.84 -18.73
C SER A 119 -13.49 6.22 -19.27
N MET A 120 -13.63 5.58 -20.42
CA MET A 120 -12.53 5.18 -21.28
C MET A 120 -12.84 5.75 -22.66
N PRO A 121 -11.87 6.33 -23.38
CA PRO A 121 -12.03 6.70 -24.78
C PRO A 121 -12.48 5.53 -25.64
#